data_AF-A0A2P8W529-F1
#
_entry.id   AF-A0A2P8W529-F1
#
_cell.length_a   1.000
_cell.length_b   1.000
_cell.length_c   1.000
_cell.angle_alpha   90.00
_cell.angle_beta   90.00
_cell.angle_gamma   90.00
#
_symmetry.space_group_name_H-M   'P 1'
#
loop_
_entity.id
_entity.type
_entity.pdbx_description
1 polymer ?
#
loop_
_entity_poly.entity_id
_entity_poly.type
_entity_poly.pdbx_seq_one_letter_code
_entity_poly.pdbx_strand_id
1 'polypeptide(L)' 'MPEPISAFQRAIDAVESLSLQDQEAVLNLLQKRIADQRRKELSQSIAEVRHEFAQGNVQFGSVDAFMAGLDD' A
#
# COMPACT_ATOMS: atom_id res chain seq x y z
N MET A 1 6.85 37.30 0.14
CA MET A 1 7.85 36.23 0.40
C MET A 1 7.47 35.06 -0.48
N PRO A 2 8.41 34.41 -1.20
CA PRO A 2 8.07 33.21 -1.96
C PRO A 2 7.60 32.11 -0.99
N GLU A 3 6.55 31.38 -1.35
CA GLU A 3 6.03 30.28 -0.52
C GLU A 3 7.09 29.18 -0.34
N PRO A 4 7.12 28.49 0.83
CA PRO A 4 8.04 27.39 1.03
C PRO A 4 7.74 26.26 0.04
N ILE A 5 8.73 25.92 -0.78
CA ILE A 5 8.65 24.82 -1.74
C ILE A 5 8.21 23.54 -1.02
N SER A 6 7.21 22.84 -1.55
CA SER A 6 6.70 21.61 -0.96
C SER A 6 7.77 20.52 -1.00
N ALA A 7 7.70 19.53 -0.10
CA ALA A 7 8.60 18.38 -0.14
C ALA A 7 8.49 17.61 -1.47
N PHE A 8 7.29 17.58 -2.05
CA PHE A 8 7.04 17.00 -3.37
C PHE A 8 7.81 17.74 -4.47
N GLN A 9 7.70 19.07 -4.51
CA GLN A 9 8.38 19.86 -5.52
C GLN A 9 9.91 19.74 -5.40
N ARG A 10 10.46 19.73 -4.18
CA ARG A 10 11.90 19.47 -3.97
C ARG A 10 12.35 18.11 -4.52
N ALA A 11 11.50 17.09 -4.45
CA ALA A 11 11.82 15.77 -4.98
C ALA A 11 11.83 15.78 -6.52
N ILE A 12 10.89 16.51 -7.15
CA ILE A 12 10.90 16.72 -8.61
C ILE A 12 12.17 17.45 -9.04
N ASP A 13 12.47 18.59 -8.40
CA ASP A 13 13.67 19.39 -8.72
C ASP A 13 14.96 18.56 -8.58
N ALA A 14 15.03 17.68 -7.57
CA ALA A 14 16.17 16.79 -7.37
C ALA A 14 16.31 15.76 -8.51
N VAL A 15 15.21 15.21 -9.02
CA VAL A 15 15.24 14.30 -10.16
C VAL A 15 15.61 15.04 -11.45
N GLU A 16 15.04 16.22 -11.69
CA GLU A 16 15.32 17.04 -12.87
C GLU A 16 16.79 17.50 -12.95
N SER A 17 17.48 17.61 -11.81
CA SER A 17 18.91 17.93 -11.76
C SER A 17 19.84 16.83 -12.28
N LEU A 18 19.33 15.61 -12.48
CA LEU A 18 20.08 14.46 -12.97
C LEU A 18 20.20 14.46 -14.50
N SER A 19 21.11 13.64 -15.04
CA SER A 19 21.16 13.38 -16.48
C SER A 19 19.88 12.70 -16.97
N LEU A 20 19.52 12.85 -18.25
CA LEU A 20 18.32 12.18 -18.81
C LEU A 20 18.33 10.66 -18.57
N GLN A 21 19.49 10.03 -18.72
CA GLN A 21 19.65 8.60 -18.46
C GLN A 21 19.37 8.24 -17.00
N ASP A 22 19.85 9.06 -16.06
CA ASP A 22 19.62 8.84 -14.63
C ASP A 22 18.17 9.14 -14.23
N GLN A 23 17.52 10.13 -14.86
CA GLN A 23 16.09 10.40 -14.69
C GLN A 23 15.25 9.18 -15.09
N GLU A 24 15.54 8.58 -16.24
CA GLU A 24 14.89 7.34 -16.68
C GLU A 24 15.17 6.17 -15.73
N ALA A 25 16.40 6.07 -15.21
CA ALA A 25 16.75 5.05 -14.22
C ALA A 25 15.96 5.21 -12.90
N VAL A 26 15.80 6.46 -12.42
CA VAL A 26 14.99 6.78 -11.24
C VAL A 26 13.53 6.39 -11.45
N LEU A 27 12.94 6.74 -12.60
CA LEU A 27 11.56 6.39 -12.92
C LEU A 27 11.35 4.87 -12.88
N ASN A 28 12.23 4.12 -13.54
CA ASN A 28 12.19 2.66 -13.57
C ASN A 28 12.35 2.04 -12.17
N LEU A 29 13.25 2.58 -11.36
CA LEU A 29 13.50 2.08 -10.00
C LEU A 29 12.31 2.35 -9.08
N LEU A 30 11.74 3.56 -9.13
CA LEU A 30 10.58 3.93 -8.31
C LEU A 30 9.36 3.09 -8.66
N GLN A 31 9.09 2.86 -9.95
CA GLN A 31 7.99 1.97 -10.37
C GLN A 31 8.14 0.56 -9.79
N LYS A 32 9.35 -0.02 -9.86
CA LYS A 32 9.62 -1.35 -9.27
C LYS A 32 9.41 -1.35 -7.76
N ARG A 33 9.95 -0.35 -7.05
CA ARG A 33 9.83 -0.23 -5.59
C ARG A 33 8.38 -0.04 -5.14
N ILE A 34 7.59 0.76 -5.85
CA ILE A 34 6.16 0.93 -5.55
C ILE A 34 5.41 -0.38 -5.76
N ALA A 35 5.69 -1.10 -6.84
CA ALA A 35 5.08 -2.40 -7.08
C ALA A 35 5.44 -3.42 -6.00
N ASP A 36 6.71 -3.46 -5.56
CA ASP A 36 7.17 -4.29 -4.44
C ASP A 36 6.50 -3.92 -3.13
N GLN A 37 6.38 -2.62 -2.84
CA GLN A 37 5.75 -2.13 -1.62
C GLN A 37 4.27 -2.52 -1.57
N ARG A 38 3.53 -2.32 -2.67
CA ARG A 38 2.13 -2.77 -2.78
C ARG A 38 1.98 -4.28 -2.65
N ARG A 39 2.90 -5.07 -3.23
CA ARG A 39 2.92 -6.53 -3.05
C ARG A 39 3.14 -6.93 -1.60
N LYS A 40 4.02 -6.23 -0.89
CA LYS A 40 4.27 -6.45 0.54
C LYS A 40 3.06 -6.06 1.38
N GLU A 41 2.45 -4.93 1.11
CA GLU A 41 1.22 -4.48 1.78
C GLU A 41 0.09 -5.50 1.57
N LEU A 42 -0.12 -5.97 0.33
CA LEU A 42 -1.09 -7.03 0.05
C LEU A 42 -0.77 -8.34 0.80
N SER A 43 0.51 -8.71 0.87
CA SER A 43 0.96 -9.90 1.60
C SER A 43 0.78 -9.75 3.11
N GLN A 44 0.93 -8.54 3.66
CA GLN A 44 0.66 -8.21 5.06
C GLN A 44 -0.83 -8.26 5.36
N SER A 45 -1.68 -7.69 4.51
CA SER A 45 -3.13 -7.80 4.65
C SER A 45 -3.62 -9.25 4.53
N ILE A 46 -3.02 -10.07 3.64
CA ILE A 46 -3.30 -11.51 3.56
C ILE A 46 -2.80 -12.26 4.81
N ALA A 47 -1.68 -11.85 5.41
CA ALA A 47 -1.16 -12.46 6.62
C ALA A 47 -2.04 -12.15 7.84
N GLU A 48 -2.57 -10.92 7.97
CA GLU A 48 -3.55 -10.56 9.00
C GLU A 48 -4.83 -11.40 8.86
N VAL A 49 -5.39 -11.50 7.65
CA VAL A 49 -6.58 -12.34 7.38
C VAL A 49 -6.30 -13.82 7.67
N ARG A 50 -5.12 -14.36 7.33
CA ARG A 50 -4.75 -15.75 7.63
C ARG A 50 -4.50 -15.99 9.11
N HIS A 51 -4.03 -14.98 9.86
CA HIS A 51 -3.83 -15.10 11.30
C HIS A 51 -5.17 -15.16 12.04
N GLU A 52 -6.14 -14.32 11.66
CA GLU A 52 -7.51 -14.36 12.19
C GLU A 52 -8.22 -15.68 11.84
N PHE A 53 -7.97 -16.21 10.64
CA PHE A 53 -8.44 -17.54 10.23
C PHE A 53 -7.83 -18.68 11.05
N ALA A 54 -6.53 -18.63 11.30
CA ALA A 54 -5.80 -19.65 12.06
C ALA A 54 -6.10 -19.61 13.57
N GLN A 55 -6.55 -18.45 14.08
CA GLN A 55 -7.03 -18.31 15.47
C GLN A 55 -8.49 -18.74 15.66
N GLY A 56 -9.17 -19.20 14.60
CA GLY A 56 -10.53 -19.76 14.71
C GLY A 56 -11.64 -18.73 14.95
N ASN A 57 -11.33 -17.43 14.80
CA ASN A 57 -12.31 -16.35 14.98
C ASN A 57 -13.14 -16.05 13.73
N VAL A 58 -13.06 -16.89 12.70
CA VAL A 58 -13.89 -16.75 11.49
C VAL A 58 -15.02 -17.77 11.54
N GLN A 59 -16.21 -17.31 11.92
CA GLN A 59 -17.43 -18.08 11.72
C GLN A 59 -17.83 -18.00 10.26
N PHE A 60 -17.67 -19.10 9.53
CA PHE A 60 -18.33 -19.28 8.25
C PHE A 60 -19.79 -19.65 8.48
N GLY A 61 -20.67 -18.67 8.36
CA GLY A 61 -22.12 -18.84 8.29
C GLY A 61 -22.66 -18.30 6.98
N SER A 62 -23.85 -18.75 6.56
CA SER A 62 -24.62 -17.99 5.58
C SER A 62 -25.00 -16.63 6.16
N VAL A 63 -25.37 -15.67 5.30
CA VAL A 63 -25.88 -14.36 5.73
C VAL A 63 -27.04 -14.52 6.72
N ASP A 64 -27.89 -15.53 6.52
CA ASP A 64 -29.00 -15.85 7.43
C ASP A 64 -28.53 -16.22 8.84
N ALA A 65 -27.43 -16.97 8.96
CA ALA A 65 -26.87 -17.38 10.25
C ALA A 65 -26.20 -16.20 10.99
N PHE A 66 -25.63 -15.24 10.26
CA PHE A 66 -25.08 -14.02 10.84
C PHE A 66 -26.20 -13.10 11.36
N MET A 67 -27.27 -12.92 10.57
CA MET A 67 -28.40 -12.07 10.96
C MET A 67 -29.14 -12.60 12.20
N ALA A 68 -29.26 -13.91 12.35
CA ALA A 68 -29.90 -14.52 13.52
C ALA A 68 -29.17 -14.28 14.85
N GLY A 69 -27.86 -13.98 14.83
CA GLY A 69 -27.06 -13.73 16.03
C GLY A 69 -27.02 -12.26 16.48
N LEU A 70 -27.65 -11.34 15.74
CA LEU A 70 -27.68 -9.91 16.05
C LEU A 70 -28.95 -9.48 16.80
N ASP A 71 -29.87 -10.41 17.06
CA ASP A 71 -31.18 -10.17 17.70
C ASP A 71 -31.24 -10.59 19.19
N ASP A 72 -30.09 -10.82 19.85
CA ASP A 72 -29.97 -11.00 21.32
C ASP A 72 -29.23 -9.81 21.98
#